data_AF-A0A1N7HZ07-F1
#
_entry.id   AF-A0A1N7HZ07-F1
#
_cell.length_a   1.000
_cell.length_b   1.000
_cell.length_c   1.000
_cell.angle_alpha   90.00
_cell.angle_beta   90.00
_cell.angle_gamma   90.00
#
_symmetry.space_group_name_H-M   'P 1'
#
loop_
_entity.id
_entity.type
_entity.pdbx_description
1 polymer ?
#
loop_
_entity_poly.entity_id
_entity_poly.type
_entity_poly.pdbx_seq_one_letter_code
_entity_poly.pdbx_strand_id
1 'polypeptide(L)'
;MNFLKILKKTVIDSQIYVSLMGTLFAVFFMKEQNTFRFPTILLIFITYFSGYIYTKYQYTKHFFKILLLNAGAGVICAFLIIHNHNEVRLLKWFIIVVLGLLYNSFFLDVYIRKIPLLKVFYVGLVWALVNCWLTLPEFSIPLFLISFFYITALVLPFDIRDMKSDTVQTFPRLIGVQNTKYIAYILVFISIMIAIFYLKMLYGAAFFFSVIITFILIYFSENKRDDTYFSFWIETCSALPFLFLLILEYF
;
A
#
# COMPACT_ATOMS: atom_id res chain seq x y z
N MET A 1 -32.27 -0.45 5.13
CA MET A 1 -30.83 -0.30 5.43
C MET A 1 -30.14 0.07 4.13
N ASN A 2 -29.54 1.26 4.03
CA ASN A 2 -29.13 1.86 2.75
C ASN A 2 -28.03 1.02 2.08
N PHE A 3 -28.20 0.57 0.83
CA PHE A 3 -27.27 -0.29 0.09
C PHE A 3 -25.83 0.26 0.11
N LEU A 4 -25.69 1.58 0.01
CA LEU A 4 -24.42 2.30 0.11
C LEU A 4 -23.70 2.09 1.46
N LYS A 5 -24.44 2.01 2.57
CA LYS A 5 -23.86 1.74 3.90
C LYS A 5 -23.37 0.30 4.02
N ILE A 6 -24.08 -0.65 3.41
CA ILE A 6 -23.66 -2.06 3.36
C ILE A 6 -22.42 -2.19 2.49
N LEU A 7 -22.39 -1.56 1.32
CA LEU A 7 -21.23 -1.59 0.43
C LEU A 7 -19.98 -0.98 1.08
N LYS A 8 -20.10 0.18 1.73
CA LYS A 8 -18.99 0.79 2.50
C LYS A 8 -18.48 -0.17 3.58
N LYS A 9 -19.39 -0.74 4.37
CA LYS A 9 -19.02 -1.66 5.46
C LYS A 9 -18.40 -2.97 4.97
N THR A 10 -18.86 -3.49 3.84
CA THR A 10 -18.47 -4.81 3.33
C THR A 10 -17.22 -4.77 2.44
N VAL A 11 -16.94 -3.65 1.77
CA VAL A 11 -15.84 -3.55 0.79
C VAL A 11 -14.69 -2.69 1.32
N ILE A 12 -15.00 -1.51 1.85
CA ILE A 12 -14.00 -0.54 2.32
C ILE A 12 -13.58 -0.91 3.75
N ASP A 13 -14.54 -1.03 4.67
CA ASP A 13 -14.22 -1.33 6.07
C ASP A 13 -13.67 -2.76 6.24
N SER A 14 -13.90 -3.67 5.30
CA SER A 14 -13.42 -5.05 5.39
C SER A 14 -11.93 -5.24 5.08
N GLN A 15 -11.20 -4.17 4.72
CA GLN A 15 -9.80 -4.22 4.27
C GLN A 15 -9.59 -4.95 2.93
N ILE A 16 -10.67 -5.39 2.27
CA ILE A 16 -10.60 -5.98 0.93
C ILE A 16 -10.17 -4.92 -0.07
N TYR A 17 -10.73 -3.71 0.02
CA TYR A 17 -10.45 -2.63 -0.91
C TYR A 17 -8.96 -2.23 -0.93
N VAL A 18 -8.40 -1.85 0.22
CA VAL A 18 -6.98 -1.49 0.34
C VAL A 18 -6.05 -2.60 -0.16
N SER A 19 -6.38 -3.86 0.13
CA SER A 19 -5.60 -5.02 -0.28
C SER A 19 -5.64 -5.22 -1.79
N LEU A 20 -6.80 -4.99 -2.41
CA LEU A 20 -6.95 -5.00 -3.85
C LEU A 20 -6.16 -3.84 -4.49
N MET A 21 -6.24 -2.63 -3.95
CA MET A 21 -5.52 -1.47 -4.48
C MET A 21 -4.00 -1.67 -4.46
N GLY A 22 -3.45 -2.17 -3.34
CA GLY A 22 -2.04 -2.53 -3.24
C GLY A 22 -1.63 -3.69 -4.17
N THR A 23 -2.52 -4.66 -4.38
CA THR A 23 -2.28 -5.76 -5.33
C THR A 23 -2.25 -5.26 -6.77
N LEU A 24 -3.17 -4.38 -7.17
CA LEU A 24 -3.18 -3.80 -8.51
C LEU A 24 -1.94 -2.95 -8.78
N PHE A 25 -1.42 -2.27 -7.75
CA PHE A 25 -0.14 -1.56 -7.87
C PHE A 25 1.04 -2.52 -8.13
N ALA A 26 1.08 -3.66 -7.45
CA ALA A 26 2.08 -4.69 -7.72
C ALA A 26 1.92 -5.29 -9.13
N VAL A 27 0.67 -5.52 -9.57
CA VAL A 27 0.37 -6.03 -10.93
C VAL A 27 0.88 -5.08 -12.01
N PHE A 28 0.79 -3.76 -11.82
CA PHE A 28 1.35 -2.77 -12.75
C PHE A 28 2.85 -3.02 -13.00
N PHE A 29 3.65 -3.16 -11.94
CA PHE A 29 5.08 -3.45 -12.09
C PHE A 29 5.37 -4.88 -12.58
N MET A 30 4.54 -5.85 -12.21
CA MET A 30 4.67 -7.22 -12.72
C MET A 30 4.44 -7.28 -14.24
N LYS A 31 3.46 -6.55 -14.78
CA LYS A 31 3.27 -6.42 -16.23
C LYS A 31 4.47 -5.71 -16.87
N GLU A 32 4.94 -4.62 -16.27
CA GLU A 32 6.09 -3.88 -16.80
C GLU A 32 7.35 -4.76 -16.94
N GLN A 33 7.62 -5.56 -15.90
CA GLN A 33 8.80 -6.42 -15.83
C GLN A 33 8.58 -7.81 -16.43
N ASN A 34 7.44 -8.06 -17.09
CA ASN A 34 7.07 -9.36 -17.64
C ASN A 34 7.14 -10.53 -16.62
N THR A 35 6.83 -10.24 -15.35
CA THR A 35 6.81 -11.22 -14.23
C THR A 35 5.40 -11.58 -13.78
N PHE A 36 4.38 -11.22 -14.57
CA PHE A 36 2.98 -11.49 -14.29
C PHE A 36 2.71 -12.99 -14.09
N ARG A 37 2.20 -13.37 -12.92
CA ARG A 37 1.78 -14.74 -12.58
C ARG A 37 0.61 -14.72 -11.63
N PHE A 38 -0.47 -15.43 -11.97
CA PHE A 38 -1.70 -15.46 -11.17
C PHE A 38 -1.49 -15.93 -9.70
N PRO A 39 -0.68 -16.98 -9.41
CA PRO A 39 -0.40 -17.36 -8.02
C PRO A 39 0.25 -16.24 -7.19
N THR A 40 1.09 -15.42 -7.81
CA THR A 40 1.75 -14.27 -7.14
C THR A 40 0.75 -13.16 -6.81
N ILE A 41 -0.25 -12.95 -7.66
CA ILE A 41 -1.32 -11.97 -7.42
C ILE A 41 -2.14 -12.37 -6.20
N LEU A 42 -2.54 -13.64 -6.14
CA LEU A 42 -3.24 -14.20 -4.98
C LEU A 42 -2.38 -14.12 -3.71
N LEU A 43 -1.10 -14.46 -3.80
CA LEU A 43 -0.14 -14.33 -2.69
C LEU A 43 -0.08 -12.90 -2.15
N ILE A 44 0.06 -11.90 -3.02
CA ILE A 44 0.14 -10.49 -2.64
C ILE A 44 -1.16 -10.01 -2.02
N PHE A 45 -2.31 -10.36 -2.61
CA PHE A 45 -3.62 -10.02 -2.07
C PHE A 45 -3.82 -10.59 -0.66
N ILE A 46 -3.56 -11.90 -0.48
CA ILE A 46 -3.68 -12.56 0.83
C ILE A 46 -2.73 -11.93 1.85
N THR A 47 -1.51 -11.57 1.42
CA THR A 47 -0.51 -10.94 2.31
C THR A 47 -0.97 -9.57 2.80
N TYR A 48 -1.42 -8.69 1.90
CA TYR A 48 -1.99 -7.39 2.30
C TYR A 48 -3.22 -7.58 3.19
N PHE A 49 -4.16 -8.42 2.76
CA PHE A 49 -5.40 -8.66 3.49
C PHE A 49 -5.13 -9.13 4.92
N SER A 50 -4.26 -10.13 5.07
CA SER A 50 -3.87 -10.66 6.39
C SER A 50 -3.25 -9.58 7.29
N GLY A 51 -2.34 -8.76 6.74
CA GLY A 51 -1.68 -7.68 7.47
C GLY A 51 -2.62 -6.55 7.92
N TYR A 52 -3.55 -6.13 7.05
CA TYR A 52 -4.53 -5.09 7.38
C TYR A 52 -5.55 -5.56 8.41
N ILE A 53 -6.07 -6.78 8.28
CA ILE A 53 -7.02 -7.33 9.25
C ILE A 53 -6.34 -7.55 10.61
N TYR A 54 -5.09 -8.05 10.63
CA TYR A 54 -4.30 -8.16 11.86
C TYR A 54 -4.24 -6.83 12.60
N THR A 55 -3.79 -5.79 11.91
CA THR A 55 -3.59 -4.44 12.46
C THR A 55 -4.91 -3.85 12.97
N LYS A 56 -6.02 -4.06 12.24
CA LYS A 56 -7.34 -3.52 12.57
C LYS A 56 -7.97 -4.17 13.79
N TYR A 57 -7.85 -5.49 13.92
CA TYR A 57 -8.55 -6.26 14.96
C TYR A 57 -7.69 -6.61 16.17
N GLN A 58 -6.42 -6.19 16.20
CA GLN A 58 -5.45 -6.50 17.25
C GLN A 58 -5.98 -6.30 18.69
N TYR A 59 -6.67 -5.20 18.93
CA TYR A 59 -7.17 -4.84 20.26
C TYR A 59 -8.69 -5.06 20.40
N THR A 60 -9.21 -6.09 19.73
CA THR A 60 -10.65 -6.42 19.74
C THR A 60 -10.89 -7.85 20.21
N LYS A 61 -12.11 -8.14 20.66
CA LYS A 61 -12.56 -9.52 21.01
C LYS A 61 -12.41 -10.55 19.89
N HIS A 62 -12.23 -10.09 18.64
CA HIS A 62 -12.09 -10.95 17.46
C HIS A 62 -10.64 -11.34 17.17
N PHE A 63 -9.66 -10.80 17.91
CA PHE A 63 -8.24 -10.94 17.61
C PHE A 63 -7.79 -12.39 17.46
N PHE A 64 -8.17 -13.28 18.38
CA PHE A 64 -7.78 -14.69 18.32
C PHE A 64 -8.28 -15.39 17.04
N LYS A 65 -9.49 -15.07 16.59
CA LYS A 65 -10.04 -15.61 15.32
C LYS A 65 -9.24 -15.11 14.12
N ILE A 66 -8.84 -13.83 14.14
CA ILE A 66 -7.99 -13.24 13.08
C ILE A 66 -6.59 -13.84 13.10
N LEU A 67 -6.03 -14.15 14.27
CA LEU A 67 -4.73 -14.81 14.37
C LEU A 67 -4.76 -16.21 13.75
N LEU A 68 -5.80 -17.00 14.03
CA LEU A 68 -6.00 -18.31 13.39
C LEU A 68 -6.21 -18.19 11.88
N LEU A 69 -7.00 -17.21 11.43
CA LEU A 69 -7.20 -16.92 10.01
C LEU A 69 -5.86 -16.59 9.32
N ASN A 70 -5.05 -15.73 9.91
CA ASN A 70 -3.76 -15.33 9.36
C ASN A 70 -2.73 -16.47 9.39
N ALA A 71 -2.77 -17.34 10.41
CA ALA A 71 -1.95 -18.55 10.43
C ALA A 71 -2.31 -19.47 9.26
N GLY A 72 -3.61 -19.72 9.04
CA GLY A 72 -4.11 -20.47 7.88
C GLY A 72 -3.74 -19.83 6.54
N ALA A 73 -3.90 -18.51 6.42
CA ALA A 73 -3.49 -17.74 5.25
C ALA A 73 -1.98 -17.84 5.00
N GLY A 74 -1.16 -17.82 6.05
CA GLY A 74 0.29 -18.02 5.97
C GLY A 74 0.67 -19.39 5.41
N VAL A 75 -0.03 -20.45 5.84
CA VAL A 75 0.17 -21.80 5.29
C VAL A 75 -0.20 -21.86 3.81
N ILE A 76 -1.33 -21.23 3.42
CA ILE A 76 -1.74 -21.13 2.00
C ILE A 76 -0.69 -20.37 1.19
N CYS A 77 -0.18 -19.24 1.67
CA CYS A 77 0.87 -18.48 1.02
C CYS A 77 2.16 -19.30 0.85
N ALA A 78 2.59 -19.99 1.90
CA ALA A 78 3.76 -20.87 1.84
C ALA A 78 3.57 -21.99 0.81
N PHE A 79 2.40 -22.64 0.80
CA PHE A 79 2.05 -23.66 -0.20
C PHE A 79 2.07 -23.10 -1.63
N LEU A 80 1.46 -21.93 -1.86
CA LEU A 80 1.48 -21.25 -3.17
C LEU A 80 2.90 -20.95 -3.64
N ILE A 81 3.80 -20.54 -2.73
CA ILE A 81 5.20 -20.27 -3.06
C ILE A 81 5.95 -21.56 -3.36
N ILE A 82 5.87 -22.58 -2.50
CA ILE A 82 6.60 -23.85 -2.68
C ILE A 82 6.20 -24.55 -3.99
N HIS A 83 4.92 -24.50 -4.36
CA HIS A 83 4.44 -25.18 -5.57
C HIS A 83 4.71 -24.41 -6.87
N ASN A 84 4.78 -23.07 -6.83
CA ASN A 84 4.85 -22.24 -8.05
C ASN A 84 6.17 -21.47 -8.22
N HIS A 85 7.03 -21.47 -7.20
CA HIS A 85 8.23 -20.65 -7.10
C HIS A 85 9.38 -21.40 -6.41
N ASN A 86 10.24 -20.70 -5.67
CA ASN A 86 11.44 -21.22 -5.04
C ASN A 86 11.56 -20.77 -3.57
N GLU A 87 12.48 -21.40 -2.85
CA GLU A 87 12.83 -21.12 -1.47
C GLU A 87 13.28 -19.68 -1.24
N VAL A 88 13.92 -19.06 -2.25
CA VAL A 88 14.31 -17.65 -2.19
C VAL A 88 13.08 -16.75 -2.08
N ARG A 89 12.00 -17.02 -2.84
CA ARG A 89 10.75 -16.25 -2.74
C ARG A 89 10.06 -16.45 -1.40
N LEU A 90 10.16 -17.66 -0.82
CA LEU A 90 9.64 -17.92 0.52
C LEU A 90 10.35 -17.07 1.57
N LEU A 91 11.68 -16.96 1.49
CA LEU A 91 12.48 -16.09 2.36
C LEU A 91 12.10 -14.62 2.20
N LYS A 92 11.99 -14.12 0.97
CA LYS A 92 11.57 -12.74 0.69
C LYS A 92 10.21 -12.43 1.30
N TRP A 93 9.24 -13.32 1.08
CA TRP A 93 7.89 -13.18 1.63
C TRP A 93 7.90 -13.21 3.16
N PHE A 94 8.65 -14.15 3.77
CA PHE A 94 8.79 -14.24 5.21
C PHE A 94 9.36 -12.95 5.81
N ILE A 95 10.40 -12.37 5.20
CA ILE A 95 10.97 -11.09 5.63
C ILE A 95 9.91 -9.97 5.56
N ILE A 96 9.12 -9.90 4.48
CA ILE A 96 8.04 -8.91 4.35
C ILE A 96 6.97 -9.10 5.44
N VAL A 97 6.59 -10.35 5.76
CA VAL A 97 5.65 -10.64 6.85
C VAL A 97 6.22 -10.17 8.19
N VAL A 98 7.49 -10.47 8.48
CA VAL A 98 8.17 -10.00 9.70
C VAL A 98 8.18 -8.48 9.76
N LEU A 99 8.54 -7.79 8.68
CA LEU A 99 8.48 -6.33 8.61
C LEU A 99 7.06 -5.81 8.85
N GLY A 100 6.04 -6.46 8.30
CA GLY A 100 4.64 -6.14 8.58
C GLY A 100 4.27 -6.28 10.06
N LEU A 101 4.73 -7.34 10.72
CA LEU A 101 4.51 -7.55 12.16
C LEU A 101 5.22 -6.48 13.01
N LEU A 102 6.42 -6.04 12.63
CA LEU A 102 7.16 -4.98 13.33
C LEU A 102 6.44 -3.61 13.27
N TYR A 103 5.55 -3.41 12.30
CA TYR A 103 4.81 -2.15 12.17
C TYR A 103 3.92 -1.86 13.37
N ASN A 104 3.13 -2.86 13.79
CA ASN A 104 2.16 -2.72 14.88
C ASN A 104 1.75 -4.10 15.40
N SER A 105 2.50 -4.66 16.35
CA SER A 105 2.18 -5.95 17.00
C SER A 105 2.01 -5.81 18.50
N PHE A 106 1.07 -6.57 19.07
CA PHE A 106 0.69 -6.52 20.49
C PHE A 106 1.81 -6.98 21.43
N PHE A 107 2.75 -7.80 20.93
CA PHE A 107 3.87 -8.35 21.69
C PHE A 107 5.12 -7.44 21.68
N LEU A 108 5.05 -6.27 21.03
CA LEU A 108 6.13 -5.30 21.01
C LEU A 108 5.79 -4.10 21.92
N ASP A 109 6.68 -3.77 22.84
CA ASP A 109 6.53 -2.59 23.70
C ASP A 109 6.60 -1.29 22.88
N VAL A 110 7.57 -1.24 21.98
CA VAL A 110 7.76 -0.19 20.97
C VAL A 110 7.69 -0.82 19.59
N TYR A 111 6.67 -0.44 18.84
CA TYR A 111 6.49 -0.80 17.44
C TYR A 111 6.53 0.46 16.57
N ILE A 112 6.75 0.29 15.27
CA ILE A 112 7.11 1.40 14.38
C ILE A 112 6.01 2.45 14.26
N ARG A 113 4.74 2.04 14.36
CA ARG A 113 3.60 2.97 14.41
C ARG A 113 3.63 3.94 15.62
N LYS A 114 4.37 3.64 16.69
CA LYS A 114 4.58 4.55 17.84
C LYS A 114 5.71 5.56 17.62
N ILE A 115 6.56 5.38 16.60
CA ILE A 115 7.70 6.27 16.33
C ILE A 115 7.20 7.46 15.48
N PRO A 116 7.32 8.71 15.97
CA PRO A 116 6.91 9.89 15.22
C PRO A 116 7.54 9.94 13.83
N LEU A 117 6.76 10.34 12.83
CA LEU A 117 7.17 10.50 11.42
C LEU A 117 7.60 9.22 10.69
N LEU A 118 8.24 8.25 11.36
CA LEU A 118 8.78 7.05 10.72
C LEU A 118 7.68 6.15 10.13
N LYS A 119 6.50 6.13 10.75
CA LYS A 119 5.39 5.25 10.34
C LYS A 119 5.02 5.39 8.86
N VAL A 120 5.07 6.60 8.29
CA VAL A 120 4.66 6.83 6.90
C VAL A 120 5.68 6.27 5.91
N PHE A 121 6.98 6.44 6.19
CA PHE A 121 8.06 5.87 5.39
C PHE A 121 8.08 4.35 5.50
N TYR A 122 7.75 3.80 6.67
CA TYR A 122 7.75 2.36 6.86
C TYR A 122 6.66 1.66 6.04
N VAL A 123 5.46 2.25 5.93
CA VAL A 123 4.42 1.72 5.04
C VAL A 123 4.90 1.75 3.59
N GLY A 124 5.51 2.86 3.16
CA GLY A 124 6.13 2.98 1.83
C GLY A 124 7.22 1.93 1.58
N LEU A 125 8.06 1.65 2.58
CA LEU A 125 9.13 0.64 2.52
C LEU A 125 8.55 -0.76 2.28
N VAL A 126 7.59 -1.19 3.09
CA VAL A 126 7.00 -2.54 2.99
C VAL A 126 6.31 -2.74 1.64
N TRP A 127 5.53 -1.75 1.19
CA TRP A 127 4.87 -1.80 -0.12
C TRP A 127 5.90 -1.81 -1.27
N ALA A 128 6.97 -1.01 -1.18
CA ALA A 128 8.02 -1.01 -2.18
C ALA A 128 8.73 -2.35 -2.28
N LEU A 129 9.04 -3.00 -1.15
CA LEU A 129 9.65 -4.34 -1.13
C LEU A 129 8.75 -5.40 -1.77
N VAL A 130 7.43 -5.30 -1.60
CA VAL A 130 6.49 -6.18 -2.34
C VAL A 130 6.68 -5.99 -3.85
N ASN A 131 6.72 -4.75 -4.32
CA ASN A 131 6.73 -4.42 -5.75
C ASN A 131 8.08 -4.63 -6.46
N CYS A 132 9.20 -4.41 -5.78
CA CYS A 132 10.53 -4.42 -6.39
C CYS A 132 11.40 -5.63 -6.01
N TRP A 133 10.97 -6.42 -5.02
CA TRP A 133 11.76 -7.53 -4.49
C TRP A 133 11.00 -8.85 -4.49
N LEU A 134 9.78 -8.87 -3.94
CA LEU A 134 8.98 -10.11 -3.87
C LEU A 134 8.52 -10.59 -5.25
N THR A 135 8.05 -9.67 -6.08
CA THR A 135 7.54 -9.94 -7.44
C THR A 135 8.66 -10.29 -8.43
N LEU A 136 9.89 -9.83 -8.18
CA LEU A 136 11.02 -9.92 -9.10
C LEU A 136 12.06 -10.99 -8.68
N PRO A 137 12.84 -11.54 -9.62
CA PRO A 137 13.98 -12.39 -9.29
C PRO A 137 15.04 -11.62 -8.49
N GLU A 138 15.41 -10.44 -8.96
CA GLU A 138 16.41 -9.55 -8.36
C GLU A 138 15.78 -8.24 -7.90
N PHE A 139 16.43 -7.58 -6.93
CA PHE A 139 15.96 -6.31 -6.40
C PHE A 139 16.16 -5.19 -7.43
N SER A 140 15.09 -4.47 -7.76
CA SER A 140 15.17 -3.30 -8.64
C SER A 140 15.15 -2.00 -7.84
N ILE A 141 16.29 -1.30 -7.80
CA ILE A 141 16.42 0.02 -7.14
C ILE A 141 15.46 1.06 -7.74
N PRO A 142 15.32 1.20 -9.07
CA PRO A 142 14.41 2.19 -9.63
C PRO A 142 12.95 1.92 -9.25
N LEU A 143 12.49 0.67 -9.33
CA LEU A 143 11.11 0.30 -8.94
C LEU A 143 10.87 0.45 -7.44
N PHE A 144 11.90 0.19 -6.63
CA PHE A 144 11.88 0.46 -5.20
C PHE A 144 11.63 1.95 -4.95
N LEU A 145 12.43 2.84 -5.55
CA LEU A 145 12.31 4.28 -5.33
C LEU A 145 10.98 4.83 -5.83
N ILE A 146 10.51 4.42 -7.03
CA ILE A 146 9.19 4.79 -7.54
C ILE A 146 8.11 4.39 -6.53
N SER A 147 8.08 3.12 -6.13
CA SER A 147 7.07 2.61 -5.19
C SER A 147 7.16 3.29 -3.82
N PHE A 148 8.37 3.44 -3.30
CA PHE A 148 8.62 4.00 -1.97
C PHE A 148 8.14 5.44 -1.88
N PHE A 149 8.53 6.29 -2.84
CA PHE A 149 8.12 7.69 -2.84
C PHE A 149 6.63 7.86 -3.11
N TYR A 150 6.08 7.12 -4.06
CA TYR A 150 4.65 7.19 -4.38
C TYR A 150 3.77 6.78 -3.21
N ILE A 151 4.03 5.62 -2.60
CA ILE A 151 3.22 5.13 -1.48
C ILE A 151 3.42 6.01 -0.24
N THR A 152 4.65 6.43 0.07
CA THR A 152 4.88 7.35 1.20
C THR A 152 4.06 8.63 1.03
N ALA A 153 3.99 9.18 -0.19
CA ALA A 153 3.16 10.34 -0.47
C ALA A 153 1.67 10.09 -0.25
N LEU A 154 1.16 8.92 -0.66
CA LEU A 154 -0.24 8.54 -0.46
C LEU A 154 -0.61 8.33 1.01
N VAL A 155 0.36 8.00 1.87
CA VAL A 155 0.13 7.83 3.32
C VAL A 155 0.00 9.19 4.03
N LEU A 156 0.65 10.25 3.54
CA LEU A 156 0.61 11.58 4.18
C LEU A 156 -0.82 12.20 4.29
N PRO A 157 -1.71 12.06 3.30
CA PRO A 157 -3.14 12.37 3.45
C PRO A 157 -3.80 11.70 4.65
N PHE A 158 -3.51 10.42 4.92
CA PHE A 158 -4.04 9.73 6.12
C PHE A 158 -3.47 10.34 7.40
N ASP A 159 -2.22 10.81 7.38
CA ASP A 159 -1.64 11.54 8.51
C ASP A 159 -2.37 12.87 8.77
N ILE A 160 -2.83 13.57 7.71
CA ILE A 160 -3.70 14.77 7.79
C ILE A 160 -5.08 14.41 8.35
N ARG A 161 -5.68 13.29 7.91
CA ARG A 161 -6.94 12.80 8.46
C ARG A 161 -6.84 12.53 9.96
N ASP A 162 -5.79 11.82 10.38
CA ASP A 162 -5.66 11.27 11.72
C ASP A 162 -4.96 12.23 12.70
N MET A 163 -4.57 13.42 12.24
CA MET A 163 -3.82 14.39 13.04
C MET A 163 -4.50 14.86 14.34
N LYS A 164 -5.77 14.60 14.58
CA LYS A 164 -6.43 14.94 15.86
C LYS A 164 -6.62 13.73 16.78
N SER A 165 -6.69 12.53 16.23
CA SER A 165 -6.92 11.29 16.95
C SER A 165 -5.64 10.56 17.32
N ASP A 166 -4.55 10.75 16.57
CA ASP A 166 -3.28 10.08 16.85
C ASP A 166 -2.69 10.51 18.20
N THR A 167 -2.04 9.58 18.88
CA THR A 167 -1.33 9.86 20.15
C THR A 167 0.11 10.29 19.91
N VAL A 168 0.68 9.92 18.76
CA VAL A 168 2.04 10.27 18.35
C VAL A 168 2.06 11.55 17.54
N GLN A 169 3.24 12.15 17.44
CA GLN A 169 3.44 13.34 16.63
C GLN A 169 3.47 12.99 15.14
N THR A 170 2.62 13.65 14.36
CA THR A 170 2.44 13.47 12.92
C THR A 170 3.01 14.65 12.14
N PHE A 171 3.27 14.48 10.85
CA PHE A 171 3.72 15.59 9.98
C PHE A 171 2.80 16.83 10.09
N PRO A 172 1.47 16.71 9.93
CA PRO A 172 0.60 17.88 9.97
C PRO A 172 0.52 18.54 11.35
N ARG A 173 0.83 17.83 12.45
CA ARG A 173 1.00 18.44 13.78
C ARG A 173 2.30 19.22 13.91
N LEU A 174 3.37 18.76 13.28
CA LEU A 174 4.70 19.37 13.35
C LEU A 174 4.85 20.59 12.46
N ILE A 175 4.49 20.44 11.19
CA ILE A 175 4.77 21.43 10.14
C ILE A 175 3.49 22.03 9.55
N GLY A 176 2.31 21.60 10.02
CA GLY A 176 1.03 22.03 9.48
C GLY A 176 0.56 21.22 8.27
N VAL A 177 -0.73 21.31 7.98
CA VAL A 177 -1.39 20.59 6.87
C VAL A 177 -0.77 20.97 5.52
N GLN A 178 -0.54 22.27 5.28
CA GLN A 178 -0.05 22.75 3.99
C GLN A 178 1.37 22.26 3.68
N ASN A 179 2.28 22.31 4.65
CA ASN A 179 3.64 21.81 4.45
C ASN A 179 3.67 20.28 4.32
N THR A 180 2.76 19.56 4.97
CA THR A 180 2.58 18.12 4.77
C THR A 180 2.18 17.81 3.33
N LYS A 181 1.28 18.60 2.72
CA LYS A 181 0.93 18.48 1.29
C LYS A 181 2.13 18.76 0.40
N TYR A 182 2.95 19.76 0.70
CA TYR A 182 4.17 20.04 -0.07
C TYR A 182 5.16 18.87 -0.04
N ILE A 183 5.36 18.23 1.11
CA ILE A 183 6.18 17.01 1.18
C ILE A 183 5.58 15.92 0.30
N ALA A 184 4.26 15.67 0.39
CA ALA A 184 3.61 14.68 -0.44
C ALA A 184 3.81 14.96 -1.94
N TYR A 185 3.65 16.22 -2.37
CA TYR A 185 3.92 16.61 -3.76
C TYR A 185 5.36 16.39 -4.20
N ILE A 186 6.35 16.74 -3.36
CA ILE A 186 7.76 16.50 -3.67
C ILE A 186 8.03 15.00 -3.85
N LEU A 187 7.49 14.16 -2.96
CA LEU A 187 7.64 12.71 -3.06
C LEU A 187 6.98 12.15 -4.34
N VAL A 188 5.74 12.54 -4.65
CA VAL A 188 5.08 12.14 -5.91
C VAL A 188 5.87 12.63 -7.11
N PHE A 189 6.38 13.86 -7.08
CA PHE A 189 7.18 14.44 -8.16
C PHE A 189 8.46 13.65 -8.41
N ILE A 190 9.21 13.31 -7.35
CA ILE A 190 10.41 12.46 -7.46
C ILE A 190 10.03 11.10 -8.05
N SER A 191 8.93 10.50 -7.58
CA SER A 191 8.46 9.21 -8.09
C SER A 191 8.16 9.24 -9.59
N ILE A 192 7.46 10.27 -10.09
CA ILE A 192 7.11 10.36 -11.51
C ILE A 192 8.35 10.66 -12.38
N MET A 193 9.30 11.45 -11.89
CA MET A 193 10.54 11.70 -12.61
C MET A 193 11.29 10.38 -12.85
N ILE A 194 11.47 9.57 -11.80
CA ILE A 194 12.13 8.26 -11.93
C ILE A 194 11.33 7.35 -12.87
N ALA A 195 9.99 7.34 -12.75
CA ALA A 195 9.13 6.52 -13.57
C ALA A 195 9.20 6.86 -15.07
N ILE A 196 9.22 8.14 -15.44
CA ILE A 196 9.30 8.57 -16.85
C ILE A 196 10.65 8.17 -17.49
N PHE A 197 11.74 8.20 -16.73
CA PHE A 197 13.06 7.84 -17.26
C PHE A 197 13.35 6.34 -17.25
N TYR A 198 12.73 5.57 -16.35
CA TYR A 198 13.02 4.15 -16.18
C TYR A 198 11.99 3.22 -16.83
N LEU A 199 10.69 3.54 -16.74
CA LEU A 199 9.64 2.67 -17.27
C LEU A 199 9.53 2.83 -18.79
N LYS A 200 9.03 1.80 -19.46
CA LYS A 200 8.61 1.87 -20.86
C LYS A 200 7.59 3.00 -21.02
N MET A 201 7.62 3.66 -22.18
CA MET A 201 6.81 4.85 -22.48
C MET A 201 5.33 4.71 -22.10
N LEU A 202 4.70 3.57 -22.43
CA LEU A 202 3.30 3.30 -22.10
C LEU A 202 3.05 3.26 -20.57
N TYR A 203 3.93 2.62 -19.82
CA TYR A 203 3.85 2.50 -18.36
C TYR A 203 4.17 3.84 -17.68
N GLY A 204 5.17 4.56 -18.19
CA GLY A 204 5.47 5.93 -17.77
C GLY A 204 4.28 6.87 -17.97
N ALA A 205 3.58 6.78 -19.12
CA ALA A 205 2.38 7.55 -19.40
C ALA A 205 1.20 7.20 -18.47
N ALA A 206 0.95 5.90 -18.24
CA ALA A 206 -0.06 5.44 -17.29
C ALA A 206 0.20 5.95 -15.86
N PHE A 207 1.46 5.88 -15.42
CA PHE A 207 1.88 6.40 -14.12
C PHE A 207 1.75 7.94 -14.05
N PHE A 208 2.07 8.65 -15.13
CA PHE A 208 1.89 10.10 -15.24
C PHE A 208 0.43 10.54 -15.05
N PHE A 209 -0.52 9.90 -15.73
CA PHE A 209 -1.95 10.21 -15.54
C PHE A 209 -2.43 9.90 -14.12
N SER A 210 -1.93 8.81 -13.52
CA SER A 210 -2.20 8.46 -12.12
C SER A 210 -1.73 9.55 -11.16
N VAL A 211 -0.55 10.10 -11.44
CA VAL A 211 0.07 11.16 -10.65
C VAL A 211 -0.74 12.46 -10.72
N ILE A 212 -1.30 12.84 -11.87
CA ILE A 212 -2.19 14.01 -11.99
C ILE A 212 -3.37 13.90 -11.02
N ILE A 213 -4.07 12.75 -11.02
CA ILE A 213 -5.19 12.52 -10.10
C ILE A 213 -4.73 12.53 -8.65
N THR A 214 -3.56 11.94 -8.37
CA THR A 214 -2.96 11.92 -7.03
C THR A 214 -2.68 13.34 -6.52
N PHE A 215 -2.13 14.22 -7.35
CA PHE A 215 -1.91 15.63 -7.01
C PHE A 215 -3.21 16.34 -6.63
N ILE A 216 -4.27 16.14 -7.42
CA ILE A 216 -5.60 16.72 -7.16
C ILE A 216 -6.15 16.22 -5.82
N LEU A 217 -5.99 14.94 -5.50
CA LEU A 217 -6.48 14.39 -4.23
C LEU A 217 -5.59 14.80 -3.02
N ILE A 218 -4.29 14.97 -3.19
CA ILE A 218 -3.47 15.56 -2.12
C ILE A 218 -3.92 17.01 -1.85
N TYR A 219 -4.25 17.78 -2.89
CA TYR A 219 -4.72 19.17 -2.73
C TYR A 219 -5.96 19.28 -1.85
N PHE A 220 -6.96 18.44 -2.07
CA PHE A 220 -8.22 18.48 -1.33
C PHE A 220 -8.19 17.75 0.02
N SER A 221 -7.05 17.16 0.40
CA SER A 221 -6.87 16.45 1.67
C SER A 221 -6.92 17.43 2.86
N GLU A 222 -7.91 17.27 3.73
CA GLU A 222 -8.06 18.08 4.95
C GLU A 222 -8.58 17.21 6.10
N ASN A 223 -8.25 17.58 7.34
CA ASN A 223 -8.72 16.85 8.53
C ASN A 223 -10.26 16.78 8.66
N LYS A 224 -11.00 17.71 8.04
CA LYS A 224 -12.48 17.75 8.06
C LYS A 224 -13.14 16.88 6.98
N ARG A 225 -12.38 16.34 6.02
CA ARG A 225 -12.92 15.47 4.97
C ARG A 225 -13.46 14.18 5.57
N ASP A 226 -14.49 13.63 4.93
CA ASP A 226 -15.08 12.38 5.38
C ASP A 226 -14.10 11.21 5.18
N ASP A 227 -14.26 10.14 5.98
CA ASP A 227 -13.36 8.99 5.93
C ASP A 227 -13.31 8.33 4.54
N THR A 228 -14.41 8.36 3.78
CA THR A 228 -14.48 7.79 2.42
C THR A 228 -13.53 8.51 1.46
N TYR A 229 -13.25 9.78 1.70
CA TYR A 229 -12.22 10.51 0.97
C TYR A 229 -10.87 9.79 1.00
N PHE A 230 -10.47 9.32 2.17
CA PHE A 230 -9.19 8.68 2.37
C PHE A 230 -9.25 7.19 2.05
N SER A 231 -10.21 6.48 2.64
CA SER A 231 -10.35 5.02 2.54
C SER A 231 -10.82 4.52 1.17
N PHE A 232 -11.36 5.40 0.32
CA PHE A 232 -11.68 5.07 -1.07
C PHE A 232 -10.79 5.87 -2.01
N TRP A 233 -10.96 7.19 -2.12
CA TRP A 233 -10.32 7.97 -3.19
C TRP A 233 -8.79 7.98 -3.12
N ILE A 234 -8.20 8.22 -1.95
CA ILE A 234 -6.73 8.17 -1.80
C ILE A 234 -6.19 6.75 -1.99
N GLU A 235 -6.88 5.73 -1.46
CA GLU A 235 -6.48 4.33 -1.68
C GLU A 235 -6.51 3.94 -3.18
N THR A 236 -7.52 4.41 -3.93
CA THR A 236 -7.63 4.19 -5.38
C THR A 236 -6.39 4.63 -6.13
N CYS A 237 -5.70 5.68 -5.68
CA CYS A 237 -4.48 6.15 -6.32
C CYS A 237 -3.45 5.05 -6.51
N SER A 238 -3.36 4.08 -5.58
CA SER A 238 -2.44 2.94 -5.72
C SER A 238 -2.78 2.06 -6.93
N ALA A 239 -4.05 1.92 -7.28
CA ALA A 239 -4.49 1.14 -8.43
C ALA A 239 -4.50 1.92 -9.75
N LEU A 240 -4.50 3.25 -9.72
CA LEU A 240 -4.59 4.08 -10.92
C LEU A 240 -3.52 3.76 -11.97
N PRO A 241 -2.24 3.47 -11.65
CA PRO A 241 -1.25 3.11 -12.65
C PRO A 241 -1.67 1.92 -13.51
N PHE A 242 -2.25 0.89 -12.87
CA PHE A 242 -2.77 -0.26 -13.58
C PHE A 242 -4.04 0.07 -14.38
N LEU A 243 -4.96 0.85 -13.82
CA LEU A 243 -6.21 1.21 -14.49
C LEU A 243 -5.96 2.08 -15.75
N PHE A 244 -5.06 3.06 -15.66
CA PHE A 244 -4.66 3.85 -16.81
C PHE A 244 -3.86 3.03 -17.83
N LEU A 245 -3.03 2.09 -17.38
CA LEU A 245 -2.36 1.16 -18.30
C LEU A 245 -3.36 0.38 -19.13
N LEU A 246 -4.43 -0.16 -18.52
CA LEU A 246 -5.48 -0.84 -19.27
C LEU A 246 -6.13 0.09 -20.29
N ILE A 247 -6.48 1.32 -19.91
CA ILE A 247 -7.07 2.29 -20.85
C ILE A 247 -6.13 2.54 -22.03
N LEU A 248 -4.85 2.80 -21.79
CA LEU A 248 -3.87 3.09 -22.85
C LEU A 248 -3.48 1.86 -23.69
N GLU A 249 -3.72 0.63 -23.22
CA GLU A 249 -3.51 -0.57 -24.03
C GLU A 249 -4.63 -0.79 -25.06
N TYR A 250 -5.85 -0.26 -24.79
CA TYR A 250 -7.02 -0.45 -25.65
C TYR A 250 -7.35 0.73 -26.57
N PHE A 251 -6.71 1.89 -26.38
CA PHE A 251 -6.92 3.13 -27.15
C PHE A 251 -5.59 3.68 -27.67
#